data_AF-A0A2K8NVN7-F1
#
_entry.id   AF-A0A2K8NVN7-F1
#
_cell.length_a   1.000
_cell.length_b   1.000
_cell.length_c   1.000
_cell.angle_alpha   90.00
_cell.angle_beta   90.00
_cell.angle_gamma   90.00
#
_symmetry.space_group_name_H-M   'P 1'
#
loop_
_entity.id
_entity.type
_entity.pdbx_description
1 polymer ?
#
loop_
_entity_poly.entity_id
_entity_poly.type
_entity_poly.pdbx_seq_one_letter_code
_entity_poly.pdbx_strand_id
1 'polypeptide(L)'
;MAKIDKKSNKAIFTNEEYAKTWENCPIIQNRDRKDFRLCYICKYPMEFKLNENNSEDESAWVIDLINTKKPVLEIQNYIGVHANCVKNRTKRDATKLIKRIKMVGWMAPE
;
A
#
# COMPACT_ATOMS: atom_id res chain seq x y z
N MET A 1 0.00 11.89 -10.88
CA MET A 1 0.19 12.80 -9.74
C MET A 1 -1.16 12.94 -9.08
N ALA A 2 -1.25 12.57 -7.81
CA ALA A 2 -2.49 12.62 -7.07
C ALA A 2 -2.98 14.05 -6.99
N LYS A 3 -4.28 14.26 -7.11
CA LYS A 3 -4.89 15.58 -6.97
C LYS A 3 -5.47 15.71 -5.58
N ILE A 4 -5.26 16.85 -4.93
CA ILE A 4 -5.96 17.15 -3.68
C ILE A 4 -7.31 17.74 -4.04
N ASP A 5 -8.39 17.10 -3.61
CA ASP A 5 -9.71 17.73 -3.64
C ASP A 5 -9.77 18.81 -2.56
N LYS A 6 -9.90 20.06 -3.00
CA LYS A 6 -9.92 21.23 -2.10
C LYS A 6 -11.16 21.27 -1.21
N LYS A 7 -12.24 20.56 -1.55
CA LYS A 7 -13.47 20.54 -0.76
C LYS A 7 -13.39 19.54 0.40
N SER A 8 -12.96 18.32 0.11
CA SER A 8 -12.82 17.26 1.13
C SER A 8 -11.45 17.23 1.80
N ASN A 9 -10.47 17.98 1.28
CA ASN A 9 -9.06 17.92 1.66
C ASN A 9 -8.48 16.50 1.59
N LYS A 10 -9.00 15.67 0.68
CA LYS A 10 -8.57 14.29 0.45
C LYS A 10 -7.71 14.21 -0.82
N ALA A 11 -6.76 13.30 -0.82
CA ALA A 11 -6.05 12.92 -2.03
C ALA A 11 -6.97 12.03 -2.88
N ILE A 12 -7.10 12.37 -4.16
CA ILE A 12 -7.78 11.56 -5.17
C ILE A 12 -6.71 10.97 -6.08
N PHE A 13 -6.74 9.65 -6.19
CA PHE A 13 -5.81 8.87 -7.00
C PHE A 13 -6.52 8.29 -8.23
N THR A 14 -5.82 8.21 -9.35
CA THR A 14 -6.36 7.56 -10.55
C THR A 14 -6.17 6.04 -10.50
N ASN A 15 -6.93 5.29 -11.30
CA ASN A 15 -6.76 3.83 -11.42
C ASN A 15 -5.33 3.42 -11.80
N GLU A 16 -4.66 4.25 -12.61
CA GLU A 16 -3.25 4.02 -12.97
C GLU A 16 -2.33 4.16 -11.76
N GLU A 17 -2.61 5.11 -10.86
CA GLU A 17 -1.84 5.29 -9.63
C GLU A 17 -2.06 4.13 -8.67
N TYR A 18 -3.27 3.58 -8.58
CA TYR A 18 -3.54 2.35 -7.83
C TYR A 18 -2.75 1.16 -8.40
N ALA A 19 -2.81 0.95 -9.73
CA ALA A 19 -2.08 -0.14 -10.38
C ALA A 19 -0.56 -0.01 -10.17
N LYS A 20 0.00 1.18 -10.32
CA LYS A 20 1.43 1.43 -10.09
C LYS A 20 1.82 1.31 -8.62
N THR A 21 0.95 1.73 -7.70
CA THR A 21 1.17 1.59 -6.26
C THR A 21 1.19 0.12 -5.84
N TRP A 22 0.34 -0.71 -6.45
CA TRP A 22 0.33 -2.15 -6.24
C TRP A 22 1.68 -2.81 -6.55
N GLU A 23 2.34 -2.36 -7.63
CA GLU A 23 3.67 -2.86 -7.99
C GLU A 23 4.76 -2.46 -6.99
N ASN A 24 4.56 -1.39 -6.22
CA ASN A 24 5.44 -1.03 -5.13
C ASN A 24 5.28 -1.90 -3.88
N CYS A 25 4.18 -2.65 -3.76
CA CYS A 25 3.96 -3.52 -2.62
C CYS A 25 4.87 -4.76 -2.67
N PRO A 26 5.35 -5.26 -1.51
CA PRO A 26 6.04 -6.55 -1.45
C PRO A 26 5.14 -7.70 -1.96
N ILE A 27 5.76 -8.70 -2.58
CA ILE A 27 5.07 -9.88 -3.13
C ILE A 27 4.94 -10.99 -2.09
N ILE A 28 3.97 -11.87 -2.32
CA ILE A 28 3.81 -13.15 -1.64
C ILE A 28 4.15 -14.23 -2.67
N GLN A 29 5.11 -15.09 -2.37
CA GLN A 29 5.69 -16.01 -3.36
C GLN A 29 4.73 -17.13 -3.77
N ASN A 30 3.89 -17.61 -2.86
CA ASN A 30 2.95 -18.70 -3.06
C ASN A 30 1.53 -18.23 -3.44
N ARG A 31 1.37 -17.00 -3.95
CA ARG A 31 0.08 -16.43 -4.39
C ARG A 31 0.27 -15.67 -5.71
N ASP A 32 -0.80 -15.51 -6.50
CA ASP A 32 -0.74 -14.72 -7.74
C ASP A 32 -0.48 -13.24 -7.40
N ARG A 33 0.58 -12.67 -7.99
CA ARG A 33 1.03 -11.28 -7.75
C ARG A 33 0.06 -10.24 -8.31
N LYS A 34 -0.81 -10.64 -9.25
CA LYS A 34 -1.88 -9.79 -9.79
C LYS A 34 -2.99 -9.59 -8.77
N ASP A 35 -3.31 -10.65 -8.04
CA ASP A 35 -4.42 -10.65 -7.10
C ASP A 35 -3.98 -10.35 -5.67
N PHE A 36 -2.76 -10.71 -5.29
CA PHE A 36 -2.28 -10.61 -3.91
C PHE A 36 -0.93 -9.89 -3.78
N ARG A 37 -0.84 -9.04 -2.76
CA ARG A 37 0.41 -8.42 -2.27
C ARG A 37 0.46 -8.47 -0.76
N LEU A 38 1.62 -8.16 -0.19
CA LEU A 38 1.82 -8.18 1.25
C LEU A 38 1.69 -6.76 1.84
N CYS A 39 0.87 -6.58 2.86
CA CYS A 39 0.92 -5.35 3.65
C CYS A 39 2.26 -5.29 4.40
N TYR A 40 3.07 -4.25 4.16
CA TYR A 40 4.38 -4.14 4.80
C TYR A 40 4.30 -3.90 6.31
N ILE A 41 3.14 -3.50 6.86
CA ILE A 41 2.95 -3.23 8.28
C ILE A 41 2.69 -4.55 9.00
N CYS A 42 1.52 -5.16 8.78
CA CYS A 42 1.09 -6.38 9.48
C CYS A 42 1.61 -7.69 8.89
N LYS A 43 2.17 -7.68 7.67
CA LYS A 43 2.65 -8.89 6.96
C LYS A 43 1.55 -9.90 6.60
N TYR A 44 0.31 -9.43 6.48
CA TYR A 44 -0.79 -10.23 5.93
C TYR A 44 -1.05 -9.90 4.45
N PRO A 45 -1.66 -10.83 3.70
CA PRO A 45 -2.06 -10.60 2.32
C PRO A 45 -3.10 -9.48 2.20
N MET A 46 -2.93 -8.67 1.17
CA MET A 46 -3.91 -7.73 0.62
C MET A 46 -4.42 -8.29 -0.69
N GLU A 47 -5.70 -8.07 -1.00
CA GLU A 47 -6.33 -8.44 -2.28
C GLU A 47 -6.48 -7.21 -3.17
N PHE A 48 -6.06 -7.29 -4.43
CA PHE A 48 -6.12 -6.17 -5.37
C PHE A 48 -7.54 -5.61 -5.52
N LYS A 49 -8.53 -6.53 -5.56
CA LYS A 49 -9.96 -6.22 -5.69
C LYS A 49 -10.58 -5.61 -4.42
N LEU A 50 -9.92 -5.61 -3.27
CA LEU A 50 -10.43 -5.04 -2.03
C LEU A 50 -9.63 -3.79 -1.67
N ASN A 51 -9.95 -2.66 -2.30
CA ASN A 51 -9.33 -1.37 -2.04
C ASN A 51 -10.37 -0.31 -1.64
N GLU A 52 -9.91 0.83 -1.12
CA GLU A 52 -10.82 1.90 -0.66
C GLU A 52 -11.74 2.50 -1.74
N ASN A 53 -11.44 2.32 -3.03
CA ASN A 53 -12.34 2.80 -4.08
C ASN A 53 -13.55 1.87 -4.29
N ASN A 54 -13.46 0.62 -3.87
CA ASN A 54 -14.43 -0.41 -4.23
C ASN A 54 -14.90 -1.30 -3.07
N SER A 55 -14.43 -1.03 -1.86
CA SER A 55 -14.83 -1.74 -0.64
C SER A 55 -14.89 -0.78 0.55
N GLU A 56 -15.89 -0.97 1.40
CA GLU A 56 -15.98 -0.35 2.73
C GLU A 56 -15.32 -1.19 3.84
N ASP A 57 -14.71 -2.33 3.47
CA ASP A 57 -14.06 -3.25 4.40
C ASP A 57 -12.83 -2.62 5.07
N GLU A 58 -12.69 -2.79 6.38
CA GLU A 58 -11.52 -2.34 7.12
C GLU A 58 -10.23 -3.09 6.74
N SER A 59 -10.35 -4.27 6.14
CA SER A 59 -9.23 -4.98 5.51
C SER A 59 -8.98 -4.56 4.06
N ALA A 60 -9.73 -3.61 3.51
CA ALA A 60 -9.39 -3.02 2.22
C ALA A 60 -8.03 -2.32 2.33
N TRP A 61 -7.29 -2.28 1.22
CA TRP A 61 -6.03 -1.54 1.17
C TRP A 61 -6.21 -0.12 0.61
N VAL A 62 -5.36 0.77 1.10
CA VAL A 62 -5.31 2.20 0.77
C VAL A 62 -3.92 2.58 0.29
N ILE A 63 -3.82 3.72 -0.40
CA ILE A 63 -2.51 4.30 -0.74
C ILE A 63 -1.97 5.10 0.45
N ASP A 64 -0.77 4.74 0.90
CA ASP A 64 -0.02 5.45 1.94
C ASP A 64 1.38 5.85 1.42
N LEU A 65 2.05 6.77 2.11
CA LEU A 65 3.37 7.26 1.71
C LEU A 65 4.50 6.46 2.35
N ILE A 66 5.43 5.92 1.58
CA ILE A 66 6.63 5.25 2.06
C ILE A 66 7.40 6.15 3.03
N ASN A 67 7.55 7.43 2.68
CA ASN A 67 8.21 8.45 3.49
C ASN A 67 7.28 9.64 3.77
N THR A 68 6.64 9.65 4.93
CA THR A 68 5.81 10.77 5.39
C THR A 68 6.63 11.94 5.94
N LYS A 69 7.94 11.78 6.19
CA LYS A 69 8.81 12.93 6.51
C LYS A 69 9.07 13.81 5.29
N LYS A 70 8.98 13.24 4.08
CA LYS A 70 9.08 13.93 2.79
C LYS A 70 7.83 13.60 1.98
N PRO A 71 6.70 14.26 2.24
CA PRO A 71 5.38 13.86 1.73
C PRO A 71 5.18 14.24 0.25
N VAL A 72 6.08 13.79 -0.60
CA VAL A 72 6.01 14.00 -2.05
C VAL A 72 4.94 13.06 -2.60
N LEU A 73 3.97 13.63 -3.31
CA LEU A 73 2.83 12.92 -3.91
C LEU A 73 3.19 12.34 -5.28
N GLU A 74 4.11 11.38 -5.26
CA GLU A 74 4.65 10.70 -6.44
C GLU A 74 4.62 9.18 -6.26
N ILE A 75 4.51 8.46 -7.38
CA ILE A 75 4.36 7.00 -7.41
C ILE A 75 5.46 6.30 -6.63
N GLN A 76 6.70 6.76 -6.72
CA GLN A 76 7.86 6.18 -6.05
C GLN A 76 7.76 6.25 -4.52
N ASN A 77 6.93 7.16 -4.01
CA ASN A 77 6.66 7.31 -2.60
C ASN A 77 5.34 6.65 -2.18
N TYR A 78 4.60 5.99 -3.07
CA TYR A 78 3.34 5.34 -2.76
C TYR A 78 3.52 3.86 -2.44
N ILE A 79 2.72 3.37 -1.49
CA ILE A 79 2.64 1.95 -1.16
C ILE A 79 1.23 1.58 -0.70
N GLY A 80 0.76 0.40 -1.07
CA GLY A 80 -0.49 -0.16 -0.56
C GLY A 80 -0.32 -0.71 0.87
N VAL A 81 -1.30 -0.41 1.73
CA VAL A 81 -1.39 -0.94 3.09
C VAL A 81 -2.86 -1.19 3.45
N HIS A 82 -3.16 -2.15 4.32
CA HIS A 82 -4.50 -2.26 4.90
C HIS A 82 -4.90 -0.95 5.58
N ALA A 83 -6.15 -0.52 5.38
CA ALA A 83 -6.71 0.72 5.94
C ALA A 83 -6.53 0.78 7.46
N ASN A 84 -6.88 -0.31 8.15
CA ASN A 84 -6.75 -0.43 9.60
C ASN A 84 -5.29 -0.44 10.11
N CYS A 85 -4.31 -0.68 9.23
CA CYS A 85 -2.90 -0.76 9.58
C CYS A 85 -2.18 0.59 9.53
N VAL A 86 -2.73 1.60 8.84
CA VAL A 86 -2.09 2.93 8.69
C VAL A 86 -1.72 3.53 10.05
N LYS A 87 -2.64 3.46 11.02
CA LYS A 87 -2.45 3.96 12.39
C LYS A 87 -1.35 3.23 13.18
N ASN A 88 -1.03 1.99 12.79
CA ASN A 88 -0.04 1.14 13.45
C ASN A 88 1.38 1.31 12.86
N ARG A 89 1.56 2.24 11.92
CA ARG A 89 2.86 2.57 11.36
C ARG A 89 3.81 3.06 12.44
N THR A 90 4.91 2.34 12.64
CA THR A 90 5.93 2.68 13.66
C THR A 90 6.97 3.69 13.20
N LYS A 91 7.16 3.86 11.88
CA LYS A 91 8.18 4.75 11.31
C LYS A 91 7.58 5.68 10.27
N ARG A 92 7.91 6.98 10.36
CA ARG A 92 7.57 7.98 9.33
C ARG A 92 8.31 7.75 8.00
N ASP A 93 9.47 7.10 8.03
CA ASP A 93 10.19 6.67 6.83
C ASP A 93 10.38 5.15 6.88
N ALA A 94 9.65 4.44 6.02
CA ALA A 94 9.64 2.99 5.94
C ALA A 94 10.57 2.44 4.83
N THR A 95 11.31 3.29 4.10
CA THR A 95 12.06 2.89 2.89
C THR A 95 12.97 1.68 3.13
N LYS A 96 13.79 1.73 4.20
CA LYS A 96 14.72 0.63 4.54
C LYS A 96 14.00 -0.65 4.97
N LEU A 97 12.87 -0.52 5.66
CA LEU A 97 12.06 -1.65 6.13
C LEU A 97 11.42 -2.36 4.93
N ILE A 98 10.78 -1.60 4.03
CA ILE A 98 10.14 -2.14 2.82
C ILE A 98 11.19 -2.83 1.94
N LYS A 99 12.37 -2.23 1.75
CA LYS A 99 13.47 -2.87 1.01
C LYS A 99 13.83 -4.24 1.60
N ARG A 100 13.97 -4.33 2.93
CA ARG A 100 14.25 -5.61 3.61
C ARG A 100 13.12 -6.60 3.40
N ILE A 101 11.87 -6.19 3.58
CA ILE A 101 10.68 -7.06 3.42
C ILE A 101 10.63 -7.66 2.01
N LYS A 102 10.89 -6.86 0.96
CA LYS A 102 10.92 -7.34 -0.43
C LYS A 102 11.99 -8.41 -0.68
N MET A 103 13.08 -8.42 0.09
CA MET A 103 14.18 -9.39 -0.06
C MET A 103 13.91 -10.73 0.63
N VAL A 104 13.04 -10.77 1.65
CA VAL A 104 12.86 -11.96 2.51
C VAL A 104 12.07 -13.09 1.83
N GLY A 105 11.28 -12.80 0.80
CA GLY A 105 10.50 -13.83 0.09
C GLY A 105 9.35 -14.40 0.94
N TRP A 106 8.38 -13.57 1.27
CA TRP A 106 7.25 -13.94 2.13
C TRP A 106 6.33 -14.99 1.50
N MET A 107 5.82 -15.88 2.32
CA MET A 107 4.76 -16.83 1.99
C MET A 107 3.57 -16.58 2.91
N ALA A 108 2.36 -16.65 2.36
CA ALA A 108 1.16 -16.65 3.18
C ALA A 108 1.01 -18.03 3.84
N PRO A 109 0.47 -18.11 5.07
CA PRO A 109 0.04 -19.37 5.66
C PRO A 109 -0.90 -20.12 4.69
N GLU A 110 -0.80 -21.44 4.68
CA GLU A 110 -1.72 -22.33 3.95
C GLU A 110 -3.11 -22.34 4.59
#